data_AF-A0AB37UIY8-F1
#
_entry.id   AF-A0AB37UIY8-F1
#
_cell.length_a   1.000
_cell.length_b   1.000
_cell.length_c   1.000
_cell.angle_alpha   90.00
_cell.angle_beta   90.00
_cell.angle_gamma   90.00
#
_symmetry.space_group_name_H-M   'P 1'
#
loop_
_entity.id
_entity.type
_entity.pdbx_description
1 polymer ?
#
loop_
_entity_poly.entity_id
_entity_poly.type
_entity_poly.pdbx_seq_one_letter_code
_entity_poly.pdbx_strand_id
1 'polypeptide(L)'
;MSLLQQQGYNGRERTLTRYISQLRSSQGLPVKQGHSVQATVKVIDPQSPPLTARRASYSIVKRRENRKSEDTKLLEQIVAEHPDLALAVELADEFLLLLPQQRADGFDKWLMQAMQSSLKPFEQFAQGLLEDYVAVKASMMSSVSNGAVEGLNNRLKMLKRQMYGRARLELLSKRFILAH
;
A
#
# COMPACT_ATOMS: atom_id res chain seq x y z
N MET A 1 -4.81 -42.52 37.96
CA MET A 1 -3.38 -42.11 38.04
C MET A 1 -2.72 -42.48 39.37
N SER A 2 -3.40 -42.37 40.52
CA SER A 2 -2.86 -42.66 41.86
C SER A 2 -2.28 -44.07 42.03
N LEU A 3 -2.94 -45.11 41.53
CA LEU A 3 -2.46 -46.50 41.60
C LEU A 3 -1.14 -46.73 40.84
N LEU A 4 -0.94 -46.03 39.71
CA LEU A 4 0.29 -46.15 38.90
C LEU A 4 1.45 -45.33 39.47
N GLN A 5 1.16 -44.20 40.12
CA GLN A 5 2.15 -43.42 40.84
C GLN A 5 2.72 -44.18 42.04
N GLN A 6 1.90 -44.98 42.74
CA GLN A 6 2.37 -45.89 43.79
C GLN A 6 3.31 -47.00 43.27
N GLN A 7 3.23 -47.32 41.98
CA GLN A 7 4.14 -48.26 41.31
C GLN A 7 5.33 -47.56 40.62
N GLY A 8 5.58 -46.27 40.91
CA GLY A 8 6.75 -45.52 40.44
C GLY A 8 6.56 -44.77 39.11
N TYR A 9 5.35 -44.70 38.56
CA TYR A 9 5.10 -43.92 37.34
C TYR A 9 4.97 -42.42 37.62
N ASN A 10 5.98 -41.63 37.22
CA ASN A 10 6.01 -40.16 37.40
C ASN A 10 5.56 -39.37 36.15
N GLY A 11 5.02 -40.04 35.13
CA GLY A 11 4.63 -39.41 33.87
C GLY A 11 3.29 -38.67 33.91
N ARG A 12 3.05 -37.80 32.93
CA ARG A 12 1.78 -37.09 32.76
C ARG A 12 0.69 -38.02 32.22
N GLU A 13 -0.55 -37.81 32.65
CA GLU A 13 -1.72 -38.61 32.24
C GLU A 13 -1.87 -38.70 30.72
N ARG A 14 -1.68 -37.58 30.01
CA ARG A 14 -1.73 -37.53 28.54
C ARG A 14 -0.75 -38.51 27.86
N THR A 15 0.43 -38.70 28.44
CA THR A 15 1.43 -39.65 27.92
C THR A 15 0.93 -41.09 28.10
N LEU A 16 0.33 -41.39 29.25
CA LEU A 16 -0.26 -42.68 29.56
C LEU A 16 -1.45 -42.99 28.64
N THR A 17 -2.37 -42.04 28.47
CA THR A 17 -3.54 -42.19 27.58
C THR A 17 -3.11 -42.44 26.14
N ARG A 18 -2.08 -41.72 25.66
CA ARG A 18 -1.52 -41.92 24.32
C ARG A 18 -0.92 -43.33 24.16
N TYR A 19 -0.14 -43.78 25.14
CA TYR A 19 0.48 -45.11 25.12
C TYR A 19 -0.57 -46.23 25.14
N ILE A 20 -1.58 -46.12 26.02
CA ILE A 20 -2.70 -47.08 26.11
C ILE A 20 -3.52 -47.08 24.81
N SER A 21 -3.75 -45.92 24.21
CA SER A 21 -4.43 -45.82 22.92
C SER A 21 -3.68 -46.59 21.84
N GLN A 22 -2.34 -46.47 21.80
CA GLN A 22 -1.50 -47.12 20.80
C GLN A 22 -1.43 -48.65 21.01
N LEU A 23 -1.35 -49.10 22.27
CA LEU A 23 -1.45 -50.51 22.66
C LEU A 23 -2.80 -51.13 22.30
N ARG A 24 -3.90 -50.40 22.48
CA ARG A 24 -5.24 -50.87 22.09
C ARG A 24 -5.36 -51.04 20.58
N SER A 25 -4.85 -50.08 19.80
CA SER A 25 -4.80 -50.18 18.35
C SER A 25 -4.02 -51.41 17.87
N SER A 26 -2.86 -51.69 18.47
CA SER A 26 -2.05 -52.85 18.06
C SER A 26 -2.66 -54.19 18.46
N GLN A 27 -3.56 -54.22 19.45
CA GLN A 27 -4.31 -55.40 19.87
C GLN A 27 -5.69 -55.53 19.21
N GLY A 28 -6.03 -54.66 18.24
CA GLY A 28 -7.32 -54.69 17.54
C GLY A 28 -8.51 -54.26 18.40
N LEU A 29 -8.26 -53.65 19.56
CA LEU A 29 -9.30 -53.17 20.47
C LEU A 29 -9.76 -51.76 20.06
N PRO A 30 -11.05 -51.42 20.19
CA PRO A 30 -11.57 -50.12 19.83
C PRO A 30 -10.93 -49.02 20.69
N VAL A 31 -10.31 -48.05 20.03
CA VAL A 31 -9.80 -46.84 20.69
C VAL A 31 -10.98 -45.94 21.03
N LYS A 32 -11.11 -45.55 22.31
CA LYS A 32 -12.03 -44.48 22.69
C LYS A 32 -11.53 -43.16 22.10
N GLN A 33 -12.13 -42.72 21.00
CA GLN A 33 -11.92 -41.37 20.47
C GLN A 33 -12.46 -40.38 21.50
N GLY A 34 -11.61 -39.45 21.95
CA GLY A 34 -12.06 -38.33 22.77
C GLY A 34 -13.09 -37.51 21.98
N HIS A 35 -14.10 -36.98 22.67
CA HIS A 35 -15.08 -36.09 22.06
C HIS A 35 -14.36 -35.04 21.22
N SER A 36 -14.64 -35.03 19.92
CA SER A 36 -14.14 -34.03 19.00
C SER A 36 -14.47 -32.66 19.57
N VAL A 37 -13.44 -31.87 19.90
CA VAL A 37 -13.61 -30.46 20.18
C VAL A 37 -14.30 -29.90 18.94
N GLN A 38 -15.52 -29.37 19.12
CA GLN A 38 -16.28 -28.75 18.03
C GLN A 38 -15.34 -27.82 17.27
N ALA A 39 -15.25 -28.04 15.95
CA ALA A 39 -14.41 -27.22 15.09
C ALA A 39 -14.76 -25.75 15.33
N THR A 40 -13.78 -24.97 15.76
CA THR A 40 -13.94 -23.53 15.91
C THR A 40 -14.39 -22.95 14.58
N VAL A 41 -15.27 -21.95 14.62
CA VAL A 41 -15.80 -21.25 13.44
C VAL A 41 -14.64 -20.95 12.49
N LYS A 42 -14.77 -21.35 11.22
CA LYS A 42 -13.81 -20.97 10.17
C LYS A 42 -13.77 -19.46 10.09
N VAL A 43 -12.73 -18.86 10.68
CA VAL A 43 -12.41 -17.45 10.47
C VAL A 43 -11.96 -17.34 9.00
N ILE A 44 -12.81 -16.72 8.18
CA ILE A 44 -12.45 -16.38 6.80
C ILE A 44 -11.63 -15.10 6.91
N ASP A 45 -10.32 -15.20 6.75
CA ASP A 45 -9.49 -14.00 6.59
C ASP A 45 -9.94 -13.26 5.33
N PRO A 46 -10.17 -11.92 5.41
CA PRO A 46 -10.55 -11.14 4.25
C PRO A 46 -9.48 -11.29 3.17
N GLN A 47 -9.90 -11.78 2.01
CA GLN A 47 -9.03 -12.08 0.86
C GLN A 47 -8.39 -10.84 0.23
N SER A 48 -8.84 -9.64 0.62
CA SER A 48 -8.32 -8.36 0.16
C SER A 48 -7.94 -7.48 1.35
N PRO A 49 -6.79 -6.78 1.29
CA PRO A 49 -6.40 -5.84 2.33
C PRO A 49 -7.49 -4.77 2.49
N PRO A 50 -7.74 -4.30 3.73
CA PRO A 50 -8.81 -3.37 4.04
C PRO A 50 -8.68 -2.08 3.20
N LEU A 51 -9.82 -1.49 2.86
CA LEU A 51 -9.86 -0.19 2.20
C LEU A 51 -9.23 0.84 3.14
N THR A 52 -8.13 1.45 2.73
CA THR A 52 -7.48 2.54 3.45
C THR A 52 -7.67 3.83 2.66
N ALA A 53 -7.72 4.96 3.36
CA ALA A 53 -7.76 6.28 2.72
C ALA A 53 -6.64 6.44 1.68
N ARG A 54 -5.42 5.96 2.01
CA ARG A 54 -4.28 5.96 1.09
C ARG A 54 -4.54 5.17 -0.19
N ARG A 55 -5.16 3.99 -0.09
CA ARG A 55 -5.49 3.17 -1.27
C ARG A 55 -6.54 3.85 -2.13
N ALA A 56 -7.58 4.42 -1.51
CA ALA A 56 -8.60 5.19 -2.22
C ALA A 56 -8.00 6.40 -2.94
N SER A 57 -7.22 7.23 -2.25
CA SER A 57 -6.54 8.39 -2.84
C SER A 57 -5.59 7.98 -3.97
N TYR A 58 -4.85 6.88 -3.81
CA TYR A 58 -3.95 6.38 -4.86
C TYR A 58 -4.73 5.97 -6.11
N SER A 59 -5.89 5.33 -5.97
CA SER A 59 -6.74 4.97 -7.10
C SER A 59 -7.26 6.22 -7.85
N ILE A 60 -7.59 7.29 -7.13
CA ILE A 60 -7.99 8.59 -7.72
C ILE A 60 -6.86 9.19 -8.55
N VAL A 61 -5.64 9.29 -7.99
CA VAL A 61 -4.49 9.94 -8.67
C VAL A 61 -3.83 9.03 -9.72
N LYS A 62 -4.36 7.83 -9.95
CA LYS A 62 -3.91 6.95 -11.02
C LYS A 62 -4.68 7.28 -12.30
N ARG A 63 -3.95 7.47 -13.41
CA ARG A 63 -4.56 7.67 -14.73
C ARG A 63 -5.59 6.59 -15.01
N ARG A 64 -6.74 6.99 -15.57
CA ARG A 64 -7.85 6.09 -15.91
C ARG A 64 -7.41 4.86 -16.72
N GLU A 65 -6.50 5.03 -17.67
CA GLU A 65 -5.92 3.94 -18.48
C GLU A 65 -5.11 2.89 -17.68
N ASN A 66 -4.59 3.28 -16.51
CA ASN A 66 -3.73 2.45 -15.65
C ASN A 66 -4.48 1.91 -14.41
N ARG A 67 -5.78 2.21 -14.27
CA ARG A 67 -6.61 1.68 -13.18
C ARG A 67 -6.96 0.22 -13.48
N LYS A 68 -6.83 -0.64 -12.46
CA LYS A 68 -7.31 -2.02 -12.57
C LYS A 68 -8.85 -2.02 -12.51
N SER A 69 -9.46 -3.09 -12.99
CA SER A 69 -10.92 -3.27 -12.89
C SER A 69 -11.41 -3.22 -11.44
N GLU A 70 -10.64 -3.79 -10.52
CA GLU A 70 -10.92 -3.72 -9.07
C GLU A 70 -10.88 -2.29 -8.54
N ASP A 71 -9.87 -1.51 -8.91
CA ASP A 71 -9.72 -0.11 -8.46
C ASP A 71 -10.85 0.77 -9.02
N THR A 72 -11.31 0.48 -10.24
CA THR A 72 -12.40 1.22 -10.89
C THR A 72 -13.73 0.96 -10.19
N LYS A 73 -14.05 -0.31 -9.93
CA LYS A 73 -15.26 -0.70 -9.17
C LYS A 73 -15.26 -0.10 -7.76
N LEU A 74 -14.10 -0.09 -7.12
CA LEU A 74 -13.93 0.51 -5.79
C LEU A 74 -14.20 2.01 -5.82
N LEU A 75 -13.70 2.74 -6.82
CA LEU A 75 -13.98 4.17 -6.97
C LEU A 75 -15.47 4.43 -7.25
N GLU A 76 -16.11 3.63 -8.10
CA GLU A 76 -17.54 3.72 -8.37
C GLU A 76 -18.37 3.52 -7.09
N GLN A 77 -18.00 2.55 -6.25
CA GLN A 77 -18.64 2.33 -4.94
C GLN A 77 -18.44 3.53 -4.01
N ILE A 78 -17.21 4.04 -3.89
CA ILE A 78 -16.90 5.20 -3.04
C ILE A 78 -17.69 6.43 -3.47
N VAL A 79 -17.80 6.68 -4.77
CA VAL A 79 -18.55 7.81 -5.32
C VAL A 79 -20.06 7.63 -5.12
N ALA A 80 -20.57 6.40 -5.24
CA ALA A 80 -21.97 6.10 -4.96
C ALA A 80 -22.35 6.36 -3.49
N GLU A 81 -21.45 6.06 -2.56
CA GLU A 81 -21.64 6.33 -1.13
C GLU A 81 -21.40 7.80 -0.76
N HIS A 82 -20.45 8.45 -1.43
CA HIS A 82 -20.04 9.84 -1.18
C HIS A 82 -19.97 10.64 -2.49
N PRO A 83 -21.10 11.22 -2.94
CA PRO A 83 -21.17 11.97 -4.18
C PRO A 83 -20.20 13.16 -4.26
N ASP A 84 -19.84 13.75 -3.12
CA ASP A 84 -18.88 14.86 -3.03
C ASP A 84 -17.49 14.50 -3.59
N LEU A 85 -17.14 13.20 -3.59
CA LEU A 85 -15.88 12.70 -4.13
C LEU A 85 -15.89 12.56 -5.66
N ALA A 86 -17.06 12.62 -6.31
CA ALA A 86 -17.14 12.61 -7.78
C ALA A 86 -16.31 13.74 -8.38
N LEU A 87 -16.48 14.96 -7.84
CA LEU A 87 -15.74 16.14 -8.30
C LEU A 87 -14.22 15.96 -8.11
N ALA A 88 -13.80 15.31 -7.04
CA ALA A 88 -12.38 15.03 -6.80
C ALA A 88 -11.81 14.07 -7.85
N VAL A 89 -12.56 13.03 -8.22
CA VAL A 89 -12.16 12.07 -9.26
C VAL A 89 -12.09 12.76 -10.62
N GLU A 90 -13.08 13.56 -10.97
CA GLU A 90 -13.13 14.31 -12.23
C GLU A 90 -11.96 15.28 -12.36
N LEU A 91 -11.75 16.15 -11.36
CA LEU A 91 -10.64 17.12 -11.37
C LEU A 91 -9.28 16.42 -11.43
N ALA A 92 -9.10 15.31 -10.72
CA ALA A 92 -7.88 14.52 -10.79
C ALA A 92 -7.67 13.90 -12.18
N ASP A 93 -8.70 13.30 -12.76
CA ASP A 93 -8.63 12.70 -14.09
C ASP A 93 -8.33 13.74 -15.17
N GLU A 94 -9.01 14.89 -15.15
CA GLU A 94 -8.75 16.00 -16.06
C GLU A 94 -7.30 16.50 -15.92
N PHE A 95 -6.81 16.71 -14.69
CA PHE A 95 -5.43 17.13 -14.46
C PHE A 95 -4.41 16.13 -15.03
N LEU A 96 -4.62 14.83 -14.75
CA LEU A 96 -3.72 13.77 -15.20
C LEU A 96 -3.71 13.63 -16.73
N LEU A 97 -4.79 14.03 -17.41
CA LEU A 97 -4.87 14.09 -18.87
C LEU A 97 -4.13 15.29 -19.48
N LEU A 98 -3.79 16.31 -18.69
CA LEU A 98 -3.00 17.48 -19.09
C LEU A 98 -1.48 17.24 -18.96
N LEU A 99 -1.07 16.30 -18.11
CA LEU A 99 0.35 15.97 -17.89
C LEU A 99 1.10 15.37 -19.11
N PRO A 100 0.47 14.60 -20.02
CA PRO A 100 1.10 14.23 -21.28
C PRO A 100 1.42 15.48 -22.12
N GLN A 101 2.57 15.46 -22.79
CA GLN A 101 3.08 16.58 -23.60
C GLN A 101 2.03 17.10 -24.61
N GLN A 102 2.01 18.42 -24.83
CA GLN A 102 1.19 19.15 -25.83
C GLN A 102 -0.29 19.42 -25.51
N ARG A 103 -0.68 19.44 -24.22
CA ARG A 103 -2.07 19.82 -23.82
C ARG A 103 -2.14 21.05 -22.91
N ALA A 104 -1.21 21.98 -23.09
CA ALA A 104 -1.14 23.22 -22.30
C ALA A 104 -2.42 24.07 -22.40
N ASP A 105 -3.15 23.96 -23.51
CA ASP A 105 -4.36 24.76 -23.77
C ASP A 105 -5.50 24.45 -22.78
N GLY A 106 -5.54 23.23 -22.23
CA GLY A 106 -6.54 22.84 -21.23
C GLY A 106 -6.18 23.23 -19.80
N PHE A 107 -4.94 23.66 -19.54
CA PHE A 107 -4.45 23.90 -18.19
C PHE A 107 -5.09 25.13 -17.54
N ASP A 108 -5.24 26.23 -18.28
CA ASP A 108 -5.84 27.46 -17.79
C ASP A 108 -7.30 27.25 -17.38
N LYS A 109 -8.04 26.47 -18.19
CA LYS A 109 -9.44 26.09 -17.91
C LYS A 109 -9.52 25.24 -16.64
N TRP A 110 -8.70 24.20 -16.55
CA TRP A 110 -8.68 23.31 -15.40
C TRP A 110 -8.32 24.07 -14.12
N LEU A 111 -7.36 25.00 -14.19
CA LEU A 111 -6.94 25.80 -13.05
C LEU A 111 -8.10 26.66 -12.50
N MET A 112 -8.88 27.30 -13.37
CA MET A 112 -10.09 28.03 -12.97
C MET A 112 -11.13 27.11 -12.32
N GLN A 113 -11.37 25.93 -12.89
CA GLN A 113 -12.32 24.95 -12.34
C GLN A 113 -11.88 24.46 -10.96
N ALA A 114 -10.59 24.15 -10.78
CA ALA A 114 -10.04 23.69 -9.50
C ALA A 114 -10.09 24.80 -8.43
N MET A 115 -9.81 26.05 -8.79
CA MET A 115 -9.92 27.20 -7.88
C MET A 115 -11.35 27.50 -7.44
N GLN A 116 -12.34 27.26 -8.30
CA GLN A 116 -13.76 27.46 -7.99
C GLN A 116 -14.43 26.21 -7.40
N SER A 117 -13.70 25.12 -7.24
CA SER A 117 -14.24 23.88 -6.71
C SER A 117 -14.63 24.03 -5.24
N SER A 118 -15.65 23.28 -4.80
CA SER A 118 -16.00 23.18 -3.38
C SER A 118 -14.96 22.42 -2.53
N LEU A 119 -13.92 21.89 -3.18
CA LEU A 119 -12.89 21.06 -2.55
C LEU A 119 -11.66 21.91 -2.23
N LYS A 120 -11.59 22.38 -0.98
CA LYS A 120 -10.45 23.15 -0.47
C LYS A 120 -9.06 22.57 -0.80
N PRO A 121 -8.82 21.23 -0.79
CA PRO A 121 -7.53 20.68 -1.22
C PRO A 121 -7.18 20.97 -2.69
N PHE A 122 -8.17 20.98 -3.59
CA PHE A 122 -7.96 21.28 -5.01
C PHE A 122 -7.76 22.78 -5.25
N GLU A 123 -8.49 23.63 -4.52
CA GLU A 123 -8.28 25.08 -4.52
C GLU A 123 -6.83 25.42 -4.13
N GLN A 124 -6.35 24.88 -3.01
CA GLN A 124 -4.98 25.09 -2.53
C GLN A 124 -3.94 24.55 -3.49
N PHE A 125 -4.19 23.38 -4.09
CA PHE A 125 -3.31 22.80 -5.09
C PHE A 125 -3.23 23.69 -6.34
N ALA A 126 -4.37 24.17 -6.84
CA ALA A 126 -4.42 25.08 -7.98
C ALA A 126 -3.72 26.41 -7.70
N GLN A 127 -3.85 26.94 -6.48
CA GLN A 127 -3.15 28.14 -6.05
C GLN A 127 -1.62 27.95 -6.08
N GLY A 128 -1.11 26.83 -5.57
CA GLY A 128 0.33 26.52 -5.65
C GLY A 128 0.82 26.38 -7.10
N LEU A 129 0.01 25.78 -7.98
CA LEU A 129 0.34 25.70 -9.41
C LEU A 129 0.32 27.07 -10.10
N LEU A 130 -0.53 27.99 -9.65
CA LEU A 130 -0.60 29.36 -10.16
C LEU A 130 0.63 30.18 -9.75
N GLU A 131 1.12 30.01 -8.52
CA GLU A 131 2.36 30.66 -8.05
C GLU A 131 3.56 30.30 -8.94
N ASP A 132 3.64 29.03 -9.38
CA ASP A 132 4.68 28.52 -10.28
C ASP A 132 4.23 28.39 -11.74
N TYR A 133 3.22 29.16 -12.17
CA TYR A 133 2.51 28.99 -13.45
C TYR A 133 3.44 28.84 -14.67
N VAL A 134 4.44 29.72 -14.79
CA VAL A 134 5.37 29.71 -15.93
C VAL A 134 6.16 28.41 -15.97
N ALA A 135 6.65 27.93 -14.83
CA ALA A 135 7.40 26.69 -14.74
C ALA A 135 6.51 25.46 -15.02
N VAL A 136 5.29 25.45 -14.49
CA VAL A 136 4.33 24.37 -14.72
C VAL A 136 3.94 24.31 -16.20
N LYS A 137 3.58 25.44 -16.82
CA LYS A 137 3.21 25.50 -18.24
C LYS A 137 4.38 25.12 -19.14
N ALA A 138 5.60 25.57 -18.84
CA ALA A 138 6.80 25.13 -19.54
C ALA A 138 7.04 23.62 -19.43
N SER A 139 6.78 23.02 -18.26
CA SER A 139 6.93 21.57 -18.08
C SER A 139 5.98 20.74 -18.94
N MET A 140 4.78 21.24 -19.23
CA MET A 140 3.80 20.58 -20.10
C MET A 140 4.13 20.69 -21.59
N MET A 141 4.93 21.68 -21.97
CA MET A 141 5.37 21.92 -23.35
C MET A 141 6.74 21.29 -23.65
N SER A 142 7.55 21.04 -22.62
CA SER A 142 8.90 20.50 -22.75
C SER A 142 8.90 18.98 -22.92
N SER A 143 9.74 18.49 -23.82
CA SER A 143 10.06 17.07 -23.92
C SER A 143 11.11 16.61 -22.90
N VAL A 144 11.78 17.57 -22.24
CA VAL A 144 12.85 17.31 -21.27
C VAL A 144 12.23 16.94 -19.92
N SER A 145 12.57 15.76 -19.40
CA SER A 145 12.17 15.36 -18.06
C SER A 145 13.26 15.67 -17.03
N ASN A 146 12.85 16.05 -15.82
CA ASN A 146 13.75 16.16 -14.67
C ASN A 146 14.16 14.81 -14.08
N GLY A 147 13.72 13.68 -14.66
CA GLY A 147 13.91 12.34 -14.09
C GLY A 147 15.38 11.96 -13.90
N ALA A 148 16.26 12.35 -14.83
CA ALA A 148 17.70 12.10 -14.69
C ALA A 148 18.30 12.88 -13.51
N VAL A 149 17.94 14.16 -13.38
CA VAL A 149 18.39 15.04 -12.29
C VAL A 149 17.86 14.54 -10.95
N GLU A 150 16.59 14.15 -10.88
CA GLU A 150 15.98 13.55 -9.70
C GLU A 150 16.64 12.21 -9.32
N GLY A 151 16.98 11.38 -10.31
CA GLY A 151 17.72 10.15 -10.11
C GLY A 151 19.09 10.39 -9.49
N LEU A 152 19.85 11.36 -9.99
CA LEU A 152 21.13 11.77 -9.42
C LEU A 152 20.97 12.31 -7.99
N ASN A 153 19.96 13.15 -7.76
CA ASN A 153 19.63 13.68 -6.42
C ASN A 153 19.28 12.56 -5.44
N ASN A 154 18.51 11.57 -5.87
CA ASN A 154 18.14 10.41 -5.06
C ASN A 154 19.36 9.53 -4.75
N ARG A 155 20.23 9.29 -5.73
CA ARG A 155 21.50 8.58 -5.52
C ARG A 155 22.40 9.30 -4.52
N LEU A 156 22.53 10.62 -4.65
CA LEU A 156 23.30 11.44 -3.72
C LEU A 156 22.72 11.37 -2.30
N LYS A 157 21.39 11.49 -2.16
CA LYS A 157 20.69 11.36 -0.87
C LYS A 157 20.88 9.96 -0.27
N MET A 158 20.84 8.90 -1.09
CA MET A 158 21.08 7.53 -0.66
C MET A 158 22.50 7.35 -0.11
N LEU A 159 23.52 7.80 -0.85
CA LEU A 159 24.92 7.74 -0.40
C LEU A 159 25.12 8.52 0.91
N LYS A 160 24.52 9.70 1.03
CA LYS A 160 24.54 10.48 2.28
C LYS A 160 23.89 9.72 3.44
N ARG A 161 22.75 9.05 3.21
CA ARG A 161 22.04 8.24 4.22
C ARG A 161 22.83 7.00 4.64
N GLN A 162 23.49 6.31 3.71
CA GLN A 162 24.40 5.19 4.00
C GLN A 162 25.56 5.60 4.92
N MET A 163 25.94 6.88 4.89
CA MET A 163 26.99 7.46 5.73
C MET A 163 26.45 8.14 6.99
N TYR A 164 25.18 7.88 7.34
CA TYR A 164 24.51 8.47 8.51
C TYR A 164 24.56 10.01 8.53
N GLY A 165 24.64 10.65 7.35
CA GLY A 165 24.76 12.10 7.23
C GLY A 165 26.12 12.70 7.61
N ARG A 166 27.13 11.88 7.93
CA ARG A 166 28.45 12.32 8.43
C ARG A 166 29.46 12.63 7.33
N ALA A 167 29.07 12.52 6.07
CA ALA A 167 29.93 12.81 4.93
C ALA A 167 30.00 14.32 4.68
N ARG A 168 31.19 14.92 4.82
CA ARG A 168 31.48 16.25 4.27
C ARG A 168 31.48 16.19 2.73
N LEU A 169 31.30 17.33 2.08
CA LEU A 169 31.14 17.43 0.61
C LEU A 169 32.23 16.66 -0.15
N GLU A 170 33.51 16.82 0.23
CA GLU A 170 34.61 16.12 -0.43
C GLU A 170 34.46 14.60 -0.43
N LEU A 171 34.10 14.02 0.72
CA LEU A 171 33.93 12.58 0.87
C LEU A 171 32.69 12.08 0.12
N LEU A 172 31.63 12.87 0.12
CA LEU A 172 30.41 12.58 -0.63
C LEU A 172 30.68 12.58 -2.14
N SER A 173 31.40 13.58 -2.65
CA SER A 173 31.81 13.68 -4.06
C SER A 173 32.69 12.51 -4.46
N LYS A 174 33.71 12.15 -3.67
CA LYS A 174 34.57 10.99 -3.94
C LYS A 174 33.75 9.70 -4.03
N ARG A 175 32.83 9.47 -3.10
CA ARG A 175 31.97 8.27 -3.14
C ARG A 175 30.97 8.28 -4.28
N PHE A 176 30.44 9.45 -4.65
CA PHE A 176 29.52 9.56 -5.77
C PHE A 176 30.19 9.19 -7.10
N ILE A 177 31.43 9.64 -7.30
CA ILE A 177 32.26 9.28 -8.47
C ILE A 177 32.67 7.80 -8.41
N LEU A 178 33.04 7.28 -7.24
CA LEU A 178 33.50 5.88 -7.12
C LEU A 178 32.38 4.84 -7.16
N ALA A 179 31.12 5.21 -6.93
CA ALA A 179 30.00 4.28 -6.86
C ALA A 179 29.45 3.83 -8.22
N HIS A 180 30.25 3.88 -9.29
CA HIS A 180 29.87 3.44 -10.64
C HIS A 180 29.66 1.93 -10.73
#